data_AF-B4PZ96-F1
#
_entry.id   AF-B4PZ96-F1
#
_cell.length_a   1.000
_cell.length_b   1.000
_cell.length_c   1.000
_cell.angle_alpha   90.00
_cell.angle_beta   90.00
_cell.angle_gamma   90.00
#
_symmetry.space_group_name_H-M   'P 1'
#
loop_
_entity.id
_entity.type
_entity.pdbx_description
1 polymer ?
#
loop_
_entity_poly.entity_id
_entity_poly.type
_entity_poly.pdbx_seq_one_letter_code
_entity_poly.pdbx_strand_id
1 'polypeptide(L)'
;METSVLSDLSELSLQSLGIGVAGRGQARREIGAYDWQSLLNSVRPSIRKKSDLLIAVTHWLVTKEYRLRCASQLPSYPVSGGRQLAGGCGAVCELLPDHWNREADRYTLNYTDGLGGQYVLMAKLSRRDLVISLQNSTSKRMAIACVQPEHLVRSTCKSSMDKCIPMLDKFMKRLRVELVDPAVRGTKRLVEAPSCNRKIWKKELPVRQSATSSVTFNLAKSAHGLDCEEST
;
A
#
# COMPACT_ATOMS: atom_id res chain seq x y z
N MET A 1 40.07 3.17 -42.73
CA MET A 1 40.18 4.64 -42.63
C MET A 1 39.00 5.21 -43.40
N GLU A 2 38.13 6.09 -42.95
CA GLU A 2 37.80 6.75 -41.68
C GLU A 2 36.48 7.46 -42.01
N THR A 3 35.37 7.15 -41.34
CA THR A 3 34.14 7.96 -41.45
C THR A 3 33.41 7.95 -40.11
N SER A 4 33.87 8.77 -39.17
CA SER A 4 33.16 9.00 -37.92
C SER A 4 33.62 10.30 -37.27
N VAL A 5 33.29 11.44 -37.89
CA VAL A 5 33.49 12.77 -37.26
C VAL A 5 32.45 13.79 -37.77
N LEU A 6 31.15 13.55 -37.61
CA LEU A 6 30.15 14.61 -37.90
C LEU A 6 28.93 14.69 -36.95
N SER A 7 28.87 13.92 -35.86
CA SER A 7 27.71 13.94 -34.95
C SER A 7 27.89 14.74 -33.65
N ASP A 8 29.12 15.19 -33.33
CA ASP A 8 29.43 15.76 -32.00
C ASP A 8 29.25 17.28 -31.87
N LEU A 9 28.87 18.00 -32.92
CA LEU A 9 28.80 19.48 -32.87
C LEU A 9 27.42 20.06 -32.58
N SER A 10 26.41 19.23 -32.30
CA SER A 10 25.03 19.68 -32.04
C SER A 10 24.71 19.87 -30.54
N GLU A 11 25.35 19.11 -29.65
CA GLU A 11 24.96 19.10 -28.22
C GLU A 11 25.60 20.19 -27.36
N LEU A 12 26.68 20.82 -27.81
CA LEU A 12 27.44 21.78 -26.99
C LEU A 12 26.87 23.21 -26.97
N SER A 13 25.82 23.51 -27.74
CA SER A 13 25.30 24.88 -27.88
C SER A 13 24.12 25.22 -26.95
N LEU A 14 23.43 24.23 -26.37
CA LEU A 14 22.21 24.47 -25.60
C LEU A 14 22.38 24.58 -24.07
N GLN A 15 23.60 24.40 -23.55
CA GLN A 15 23.87 24.60 -22.11
C GLN A 15 24.08 26.07 -21.71
N SER A 16 24.27 26.99 -22.67
CA SER A 16 24.57 28.40 -22.40
C SER A 16 23.34 29.31 -22.23
N LEU A 17 22.13 28.81 -22.45
CA LEU A 17 20.88 29.53 -22.20
C LEU A 17 20.21 28.84 -21.02
N GLY A 18 20.20 29.48 -19.85
CA GLY A 18 19.69 28.96 -18.57
C GLY A 18 18.18 28.64 -18.55
N ILE A 19 17.70 27.88 -19.52
CA ILE A 19 16.35 27.32 -19.61
C ILE A 19 16.47 25.91 -19.02
N GLY A 20 16.20 25.80 -17.73
CA GLY A 20 16.07 24.52 -17.05
C GLY A 20 14.92 23.73 -17.67
N VAL A 21 15.24 22.86 -18.63
CA VAL A 21 14.34 21.81 -19.07
C VAL A 21 14.09 20.92 -17.86
N ALA A 22 12.89 21.02 -17.29
CA ALA A 22 12.41 20.14 -16.25
C ALA A 22 12.27 18.72 -16.80
N GLY A 23 13.40 18.01 -16.86
CA GLY A 23 13.45 16.58 -17.06
C GLY A 23 12.80 15.88 -15.88
N ARG A 24 11.46 15.79 -15.87
CA ARG A 24 10.71 14.79 -15.10
C ARG A 24 10.92 13.42 -15.76
N GLY A 25 12.16 12.95 -15.70
CA GLY A 25 12.53 11.57 -15.92
C GLY A 25 13.22 11.10 -14.66
N GLN A 26 12.47 11.00 -13.56
CA GLN A 26 12.97 10.29 -12.39
C GLN A 26 13.19 8.86 -12.86
N ALA A 27 14.45 8.53 -13.16
CA ALA A 27 14.89 7.23 -13.61
C ALA A 27 14.23 6.20 -12.69
N ARG A 28 13.18 5.55 -13.22
CA ARG A 28 12.46 4.52 -12.52
C ARG A 28 13.45 3.37 -12.44
N ARG A 29 14.18 3.28 -11.32
CA ARG A 29 15.17 2.22 -11.08
C ARG A 29 14.49 0.91 -11.45
N GLU A 30 14.95 0.31 -12.55
CA GLU A 30 14.45 -0.98 -12.98
C GLU A 30 14.85 -1.97 -11.90
N ILE A 31 13.85 -2.67 -11.36
CA ILE A 31 14.07 -3.60 -10.27
C ILE A 31 14.70 -4.84 -10.88
N GLY A 32 15.95 -5.09 -10.53
CA GLY A 32 16.70 -6.20 -11.10
C GLY A 32 16.30 -7.54 -10.49
N ALA A 33 16.52 -8.63 -11.24
CA ALA A 33 16.38 -10.00 -10.72
C ALA A 33 17.22 -10.23 -9.44
N TYR A 34 18.35 -9.51 -9.30
CA TYR A 34 19.22 -9.54 -8.13
C TYR A 34 18.53 -9.01 -6.85
N ASP A 35 17.75 -7.94 -6.96
CA ASP A 35 17.04 -7.36 -5.81
C ASP A 35 15.99 -8.32 -5.27
N TRP A 36 15.30 -9.02 -6.17
CA TRP A 36 14.30 -10.02 -5.81
C TRP A 36 14.91 -11.27 -5.18
N GLN A 37 16.06 -11.71 -5.66
CA GLN A 37 16.76 -12.85 -5.09
C GLN A 37 17.25 -12.53 -3.67
N SER A 38 17.75 -11.31 -3.46
CA SER A 38 18.20 -10.84 -2.14
C SER A 38 17.05 -10.78 -1.15
N LEU A 39 15.89 -10.24 -1.56
CA LEU A 39 14.67 -10.27 -0.74
C LEU A 39 14.27 -11.70 -0.40
N LEU A 40 14.18 -12.59 -1.40
CA LEU A 40 13.75 -13.96 -1.19
C LEU A 40 14.68 -14.68 -0.21
N ASN A 41 15.99 -14.50 -0.34
CA ASN A 41 16.97 -15.12 0.55
C ASN A 41 16.84 -14.62 2.00
N SER A 42 16.57 -13.32 2.21
CA SER A 42 16.42 -12.77 3.56
C SER A 42 15.14 -13.24 4.25
N VAL A 43 14.04 -13.37 3.50
CA VAL A 43 12.74 -13.74 4.09
C VAL A 43 12.49 -15.25 4.12
N ARG A 44 13.14 -16.04 3.26
CA ARG A 44 12.97 -17.50 3.13
C ARG A 44 12.89 -18.25 4.47
N PRO A 45 13.80 -18.06 5.45
CA PRO A 45 13.72 -18.80 6.72
C PRO A 45 12.47 -18.47 7.54
N SER A 46 11.87 -17.30 7.32
CA SER A 46 10.69 -16.83 8.04
C SER A 46 9.36 -17.15 7.35
N ILE A 47 9.36 -17.50 6.06
CA ILE A 47 8.12 -17.76 5.29
C ILE A 47 7.47 -19.06 5.76
N ARG A 48 6.22 -18.97 6.22
CA ARG A 48 5.38 -20.10 6.63
C ARG A 48 4.18 -20.31 5.71
N LYS A 49 3.69 -19.24 5.08
CA LYS A 49 2.47 -19.23 4.24
C LYS A 49 2.66 -18.39 2.98
N LYS A 50 1.81 -18.61 1.98
CA LYS A 50 1.84 -17.85 0.71
C LYS A 50 1.64 -16.34 0.93
N SER A 51 0.78 -15.96 1.88
CA SER A 51 0.57 -14.56 2.22
C SER A 51 1.82 -13.89 2.76
N ASP A 52 2.71 -14.61 3.45
CA ASP A 52 3.99 -14.05 3.93
C ASP A 52 4.81 -13.49 2.76
N LEU A 53 4.94 -14.27 1.69
CA LEU A 53 5.69 -13.81 0.53
C LEU A 53 5.09 -12.54 -0.09
N LEU A 54 3.75 -12.42 -0.14
CA LEU A 54 3.09 -11.21 -0.65
C LEU A 54 3.31 -10.00 0.25
N ILE A 55 3.30 -10.18 1.58
CA ILE A 55 3.61 -9.11 2.53
C ILE A 55 5.08 -8.68 2.40
N ALA A 56 6.01 -9.62 2.21
CA ALA A 56 7.43 -9.31 1.97
C ALA A 56 7.63 -8.49 0.68
N VAL A 57 6.96 -8.86 -0.41
CA VAL A 57 6.98 -8.08 -1.66
C VAL A 57 6.38 -6.69 -1.46
N THR A 58 5.28 -6.58 -0.71
CA THR A 58 4.65 -5.28 -0.41
C THR A 58 5.55 -4.40 0.46
N HIS A 59 6.22 -4.99 1.45
CA HIS A 59 7.23 -4.31 2.28
C HIS A 59 8.37 -3.78 1.41
N TRP A 60 8.93 -4.62 0.55
CA TRP A 60 9.99 -4.23 -0.38
C TRP A 60 9.56 -3.07 -1.28
N LEU A 61 8.32 -3.11 -1.81
CA LEU A 61 7.77 -2.02 -2.63
C LEU A 61 7.76 -0.69 -1.87
N VAL A 62 7.24 -0.67 -0.65
CA VAL A 62 7.12 0.57 0.13
C VAL A 62 8.47 1.10 0.61
N THR A 63 9.43 0.22 0.91
CA THR A 63 10.77 0.63 1.36
C THR A 63 11.67 1.05 0.20
N LYS A 64 11.67 0.32 -0.92
CA LYS A 64 12.59 0.57 -2.04
C LYS A 64 12.10 1.65 -2.99
N GLU A 65 10.84 1.61 -3.41
CA GLU A 65 10.33 2.57 -4.38
C GLU A 65 9.83 3.84 -3.72
N TYR A 66 9.15 3.72 -2.58
CA TYR A 66 8.54 4.85 -1.87
C TYR A 66 9.39 5.38 -0.72
N ARG A 67 10.56 4.76 -0.46
CA ARG A 67 11.55 5.21 0.54
C ARG A 67 10.98 5.32 1.96
N LEU A 68 9.96 4.52 2.28
CA LEU A 68 9.45 4.43 3.64
C LEU A 68 10.41 3.59 4.49
N ARG A 69 10.73 4.05 5.69
CA ARG A 69 11.58 3.32 6.65
C ARG A 69 10.70 2.53 7.60
N CYS A 70 11.00 1.26 7.83
CA CYS A 70 10.23 0.46 8.79
C CYS A 70 10.62 0.82 10.23
N ALA A 71 9.63 1.17 11.06
CA ALA A 71 9.86 1.73 12.40
C ALA A 71 10.17 0.69 13.49
N SER A 72 9.88 -0.59 13.24
CA SER A 72 10.05 -1.65 14.25
C SER A 72 11.50 -2.11 14.44
N GLN A 73 12.44 -1.55 13.68
CA GLN A 73 13.86 -1.66 14.02
C GLN A 73 14.20 -0.51 14.95
N LEU A 74 13.97 -0.71 16.25
CA LEU A 74 14.51 0.18 17.27
C LEU A 74 16.05 0.15 17.08
N PRO A 75 16.73 1.27 16.81
CA PRO A 75 18.13 1.33 17.17
C PRO A 75 18.13 1.39 18.69
N SER A 76 18.32 0.24 19.35
CA SER A 76 18.60 0.13 20.78
C SER A 76 19.98 0.71 21.12
N TYR A 77 20.37 1.79 20.45
CA TYR A 77 21.51 2.61 20.77
C TYR A 77 21.12 4.04 20.40
N PRO A 78 21.16 5.01 21.33
CA PRO A 78 21.32 6.38 20.89
C PRO A 78 22.60 6.39 20.05
N VAL A 79 22.54 6.95 18.84
CA VAL A 79 23.76 7.37 18.15
C VAL A 79 24.36 8.45 19.04
N SER A 80 25.14 8.00 20.02
CA SER A 80 25.89 8.84 20.92
C SER A 80 26.99 9.47 20.08
N GLY A 81 26.93 10.80 19.96
CA GLY A 81 28.08 11.62 19.59
C GLY A 81 28.76 11.28 18.25
N GLY A 82 28.07 11.49 17.13
CA GLY A 82 28.72 11.49 15.84
C GLY A 82 27.92 12.34 14.86
N ARG A 83 28.48 13.49 14.47
CA ARG A 83 27.93 14.44 13.50
C ARG A 83 26.99 13.76 12.48
N GLN A 84 25.71 14.11 12.50
CA GLN A 84 24.87 13.96 11.31
C GLN A 84 25.51 14.80 10.22
N LEU A 85 26.33 14.17 9.37
CA LEU A 85 26.73 14.73 8.10
C LEU A 85 25.44 14.86 7.28
N ALA A 86 25.00 16.10 7.10
CA ALA A 86 24.05 16.46 6.07
C ALA A 86 24.50 15.81 4.75
N GLY A 87 23.80 14.78 4.29
CA GLY A 87 24.14 14.05 3.06
C GLY A 87 24.37 12.54 3.20
N GLY A 88 24.30 11.94 4.39
CA GLY A 88 24.39 10.49 4.55
C GLY A 88 23.04 9.79 4.41
N CYS A 89 22.89 8.91 3.41
CA CYS A 89 21.81 7.92 3.35
C CYS A 89 21.87 7.02 4.60
N GLY A 90 21.24 7.45 5.70
CA GLY A 90 20.99 6.59 6.84
C GLY A 90 20.30 5.33 6.33
N ALA A 91 20.95 4.19 6.55
CA ALA A 91 20.58 2.90 5.98
C ALA A 91 19.06 2.71 6.08
N VAL A 92 18.40 2.73 4.93
CA VAL A 92 16.99 2.34 4.87
C VAL A 92 17.00 0.88 5.25
N CYS A 93 16.48 0.55 6.41
CA CYS A 93 16.37 -0.84 6.82
C CYS A 93 15.31 -1.51 5.97
N GLU A 94 15.78 -2.18 4.92
CA GLU A 94 14.99 -2.94 3.92
C GLU A 94 14.55 -4.31 4.44
N LEU A 95 14.99 -4.68 5.64
CA LEU A 95 14.69 -5.95 6.26
C LEU A 95 13.36 -5.84 7.01
N LEU A 96 12.55 -6.90 6.89
CA LEU A 96 11.35 -7.04 7.70
C LEU A 96 11.73 -7.11 9.19
N PRO A 97 10.90 -6.57 10.09
CA PRO A 97 11.12 -6.68 11.54
C PRO A 97 11.11 -8.13 12.01
N ASP A 98 11.73 -8.37 13.16
CA ASP A 98 11.63 -9.69 13.80
C ASP A 98 10.17 -10.03 14.10
N HIS A 99 9.82 -11.30 13.88
CA HIS A 99 8.49 -11.84 14.13
C HIS A 99 7.34 -11.11 13.40
N TRP A 100 7.62 -10.41 12.30
CA TRP A 100 6.63 -9.67 11.49
C TRP A 100 5.41 -10.49 11.03
N ASN A 101 5.55 -11.82 10.92
CA ASN A 101 4.49 -12.76 10.54
C ASN A 101 4.05 -13.66 11.70
N ARG A 102 4.31 -13.29 12.97
CA ARG A 102 4.00 -14.13 14.15
C ARG A 102 2.55 -14.59 14.17
N GLU A 103 1.63 -13.69 13.85
CA GLU A 103 0.21 -13.97 13.83
C GLU A 103 -0.21 -14.76 12.57
N ALA A 104 -1.13 -15.72 12.77
CA ALA A 104 -1.51 -16.67 11.73
C ALA A 104 -2.33 -16.03 10.60
N ASP A 105 -3.09 -14.98 10.88
CA ASP A 105 -4.00 -14.34 9.93
C ASP A 105 -3.83 -12.82 9.83
N ARG A 106 -2.99 -12.20 10.66
CA ARG A 106 -2.83 -10.73 10.70
C ARG A 106 -1.38 -10.31 10.56
N TYR A 107 -1.18 -9.13 9.99
CA TYR A 107 0.12 -8.48 9.85
C TYR A 107 -0.02 -7.00 10.17
N THR A 108 0.95 -6.45 10.88
CA THR A 108 1.03 -5.02 11.18
C THR A 108 2.47 -4.56 11.04
N LEU A 109 2.73 -3.61 10.14
CA LEU A 109 4.05 -3.03 9.90
C LEU A 109 3.94 -1.51 9.94
N ASN A 110 4.79 -0.88 10.74
CA ASN A 110 4.84 0.57 10.88
C ASN A 110 5.96 1.14 10.04
N TYR A 111 5.72 2.28 9.40
CA TYR A 111 6.69 2.98 8.59
C TYR A 111 6.69 4.48 8.85
N THR A 112 7.82 5.12 8.54
CA THR A 112 7.99 6.57 8.52
C THR A 112 8.62 7.02 7.22
N ASP A 113 8.22 8.17 6.69
CA ASP A 113 8.95 8.82 5.59
C ASP A 113 10.00 9.81 6.12
N GLY A 114 10.83 10.35 5.22
CA GLY A 114 11.85 11.34 5.57
C GLY A 114 11.30 12.70 6.02
N LEU A 115 10.00 12.95 5.87
CA LEU A 115 9.33 14.21 6.23
C LEU A 115 8.55 14.09 7.55
N GLY A 116 8.62 12.93 8.23
CA GLY A 116 7.90 12.67 9.48
C GLY A 116 6.48 12.11 9.29
N GLY A 117 6.09 11.79 8.05
CA GLY A 117 4.85 11.09 7.76
C GLY A 117 4.86 9.68 8.34
N GLN A 118 3.80 9.31 9.07
CA GLN A 118 3.67 7.99 9.67
C GLN A 118 2.69 7.13 8.87
N TYR A 119 3.06 5.88 8.63
CA TYR A 119 2.26 4.94 7.88
C TYR A 119 2.11 3.62 8.63
N VAL A 120 0.93 3.03 8.55
CA VAL A 120 0.64 1.71 9.10
C VAL A 120 0.14 0.82 7.97
N LEU A 121 0.88 -0.24 7.67
CA LEU A 121 0.42 -1.32 6.80
C LEU A 121 -0.20 -2.40 7.68
N MET A 122 -1.48 -2.67 7.45
CA MET A 122 -2.19 -3.76 8.10
C MET A 122 -2.66 -4.73 7.04
N ALA A 123 -2.50 -6.02 7.28
CA ALA A 123 -3.11 -7.02 6.42
C ALA A 123 -3.82 -8.11 7.24
N LYS A 124 -4.93 -8.61 6.70
CA LYS A 124 -5.70 -9.70 7.28
C LYS A 124 -6.02 -10.75 6.22
N LEU A 125 -5.64 -11.99 6.49
CA LEU A 125 -6.01 -13.16 5.71
C LEU A 125 -7.36 -13.68 6.23
N SER A 126 -8.39 -13.58 5.40
CA SER A 126 -9.72 -14.10 5.70
C SER A 126 -10.11 -15.13 4.66
N ARG A 127 -10.30 -16.38 5.08
CA ARG A 127 -10.57 -17.52 4.20
C ARG A 127 -9.47 -17.71 3.15
N ARG A 128 -9.63 -17.09 1.98
CA ARG A 128 -8.70 -17.14 0.83
C ARG A 128 -8.30 -15.75 0.34
N ASP A 129 -8.83 -14.70 0.96
CA ASP A 129 -8.57 -13.33 0.56
C ASP A 129 -7.66 -12.66 1.59
N LEU A 130 -6.52 -12.16 1.12
CA LEU A 130 -5.64 -11.28 1.86
C LEU A 130 -6.03 -9.84 1.57
N VAL A 131 -6.60 -9.18 2.59
CA VAL A 131 -6.93 -7.76 2.56
C VAL A 131 -5.73 -7.00 3.09
N ILE A 132 -5.11 -6.16 2.26
CA ILE A 132 -3.96 -5.33 2.62
C ILE A 132 -4.43 -3.88 2.64
N SER A 133 -4.10 -3.15 3.69
CA SER A 133 -4.41 -1.74 3.84
C SER A 133 -3.15 -0.97 4.21
N LEU A 134 -3.04 0.24 3.67
CA LEU A 134 -1.97 1.18 3.99
C LEU A 134 -2.62 2.50 4.38
N GLN A 135 -2.38 2.91 5.62
CA GLN A 135 -2.90 4.14 6.20
C GLN A 135 -1.75 5.11 6.43
N ASN A 136 -1.91 6.36 6.00
CA ASN A 136 -1.05 7.48 6.36
C ASN A 136 -1.74 8.25 7.50
N SER A 137 -1.17 8.17 8.70
CA SER A 137 -1.73 8.81 9.90
C SER A 137 -1.69 10.34 9.81
N THR A 138 -0.67 10.88 9.15
CA THR A 138 -0.46 12.33 9.02
C THR A 138 -1.47 12.97 8.06
N SER A 139 -1.68 12.36 6.88
CA SER A 139 -2.62 12.87 5.88
C SER A 139 -4.03 12.30 6.00
N LYS A 140 -4.25 11.35 6.94
CA LYS A 140 -5.48 10.56 7.11
C LYS A 140 -5.93 9.82 5.85
N ARG A 141 -5.03 9.60 4.89
CA ARG A 141 -5.30 8.84 3.66
C ARG A 141 -5.19 7.35 3.96
N MET A 142 -6.06 6.58 3.33
CA MET A 142 -6.04 5.12 3.42
C MET A 142 -6.34 4.52 2.05
N ALA A 143 -5.66 3.42 1.76
CA ALA A 143 -5.90 2.62 0.57
C ALA A 143 -5.98 1.15 0.96
N ILE A 144 -6.72 0.37 0.17
CA ILE A 144 -6.96 -1.05 0.42
C ILE A 144 -6.80 -1.79 -0.91
N ALA A 145 -6.05 -2.90 -0.88
CA ALA A 145 -5.95 -3.85 -1.97
C ALA A 145 -6.33 -5.24 -1.48
N CYS A 146 -7.15 -5.94 -2.25
CA CYS A 146 -7.57 -7.31 -1.95
C CYS A 146 -6.94 -8.28 -2.94
N VAL A 147 -6.24 -9.29 -2.44
CA VAL A 147 -5.55 -10.29 -3.26
C VAL A 147 -5.80 -11.71 -2.77
N GLN A 148 -5.64 -12.69 -3.65
CA GLN A 148 -5.78 -14.11 -3.32
C GLN A 148 -4.41 -14.78 -3.38
N PRO A 149 -3.78 -15.10 -2.22
CA PRO A 149 -2.45 -15.70 -2.19
C PRO A 149 -2.35 -17.00 -3.00
N GLU A 150 -3.41 -17.81 -3.02
CA GLU A 150 -3.46 -19.09 -3.70
C GLU A 150 -3.33 -18.96 -5.22
N HIS A 151 -3.82 -17.86 -5.79
CA HIS A 151 -3.80 -17.59 -7.24
C HIS A 151 -2.52 -16.86 -7.69
N LEU A 152 -1.90 -16.08 -6.80
CA LEU A 152 -0.70 -15.30 -7.12
C LEU A 152 0.60 -16.06 -6.83
N VAL A 153 0.65 -16.80 -5.71
CA VAL A 153 1.86 -17.51 -5.27
C VAL A 153 1.75 -18.98 -5.63
N ARG A 154 2.61 -19.42 -6.55
CA ARG A 154 2.70 -20.81 -7.00
C ARG A 154 3.41 -21.68 -5.96
N SER A 155 4.47 -21.17 -5.35
CA SER A 155 5.26 -21.89 -4.35
C SER A 155 6.06 -20.91 -3.49
N THR A 156 6.40 -21.31 -2.26
CA THR A 156 7.26 -20.56 -1.34
C THR A 156 8.69 -21.10 -1.26
N CYS A 157 8.95 -22.29 -1.84
CA CYS A 157 10.22 -22.99 -1.68
C CYS A 157 11.16 -22.86 -2.88
N LYS A 158 10.70 -22.32 -4.01
CA LYS A 158 11.48 -22.29 -5.27
C LYS A 158 12.62 -21.28 -5.22
N SER A 159 13.70 -21.57 -5.95
CA SER A 159 14.96 -20.82 -5.87
C SER A 159 14.83 -19.36 -6.29
N SER A 160 13.98 -19.02 -7.27
CA SER A 160 13.83 -17.65 -7.79
C SER A 160 12.42 -17.08 -7.58
N MET A 161 12.35 -15.75 -7.49
CA MET A 161 11.10 -15.04 -7.24
C MET A 161 10.05 -15.25 -8.34
N ASP A 162 10.44 -15.24 -9.62
CA ASP A 162 9.50 -15.43 -10.74
C ASP A 162 8.86 -16.81 -10.74
N LYS A 163 9.55 -17.81 -10.19
CA LYS A 163 9.00 -19.16 -10.03
C LYS A 163 8.03 -19.24 -8.86
N CYS A 164 8.22 -18.42 -7.83
CA CYS A 164 7.32 -18.30 -6.69
C CYS A 164 6.07 -17.48 -7.03
N ILE A 165 6.23 -16.35 -7.72
CA ILE A 165 5.17 -15.42 -8.15
C ILE A 165 5.32 -15.14 -9.66
N PRO A 166 4.72 -15.96 -10.54
CA PRO A 166 4.86 -15.81 -12.00
C PRO A 166 4.36 -14.48 -12.56
N MET A 167 3.46 -13.80 -11.85
CA MET A 167 2.89 -12.51 -12.25
C MET A 167 3.36 -11.38 -11.33
N LEU A 168 4.61 -11.44 -10.86
CA LEU A 168 5.16 -10.46 -9.91
C LEU A 168 5.04 -9.03 -10.43
N ASP A 169 5.40 -8.76 -11.68
CA ASP A 169 5.31 -7.42 -12.26
C ASP A 169 3.89 -6.86 -12.30
N LYS A 170 2.92 -7.72 -12.66
CA LYS A 170 1.50 -7.34 -12.67
C LYS A 170 1.01 -7.06 -11.25
N PHE A 171 1.39 -7.90 -10.30
CA PHE A 171 1.06 -7.72 -8.88
C PHE A 171 1.67 -6.43 -8.33
N MET A 172 2.93 -6.13 -8.64
CA MET A 172 3.61 -4.89 -8.25
C MET A 172 2.94 -3.66 -8.86
N LYS A 173 2.62 -3.68 -10.16
CA LYS A 173 1.86 -2.59 -10.81
C LYS A 173 0.53 -2.36 -10.12
N ARG A 174 -0.18 -3.44 -9.78
CA ARG A 174 -1.45 -3.38 -9.07
C ARG A 174 -1.31 -2.77 -7.68
N LEU A 175 -0.33 -3.21 -6.88
CA LEU A 175 -0.07 -2.64 -5.55
C LEU A 175 0.26 -1.14 -5.60
N ARG A 176 1.03 -0.69 -6.59
CA ARG A 176 1.33 0.74 -6.75
C ARG A 176 0.05 1.55 -6.92
N VAL A 177 -0.81 1.14 -7.86
CA VAL A 177 -2.03 1.89 -8.24
C VAL A 177 -3.13 1.77 -7.18
N GLU A 178 -3.35 0.58 -6.62
CA GLU A 178 -4.47 0.32 -5.71
C GLU A 178 -4.14 0.62 -4.24
N LEU A 179 -2.87 0.48 -3.82
CA LEU A 179 -2.47 0.56 -2.42
C LEU A 179 -1.55 1.75 -2.14
N VAL A 180 -0.40 1.84 -2.81
CA VAL A 180 0.67 2.74 -2.34
C VAL A 180 0.50 4.18 -2.83
N ASP A 181 0.24 4.38 -4.13
CA ASP A 181 0.03 5.74 -4.67
C ASP A 181 -1.14 6.47 -4.00
N PRO A 182 -2.33 5.85 -3.79
CA PRO A 182 -3.43 6.52 -3.11
C PRO A 182 -3.13 6.89 -1.66
N ALA A 183 -2.39 6.05 -0.93
CA ALA A 183 -2.04 6.30 0.47
C ALA A 183 -0.93 7.35 0.63
N VAL A 184 0.08 7.33 -0.25
CA VAL A 184 1.26 8.21 -0.16
C VAL A 184 1.04 9.53 -0.91
N ARG A 185 0.67 9.45 -2.19
CA ARG A 185 0.55 10.61 -3.09
C ARG A 185 -0.85 11.18 -3.12
N GLY A 186 -1.85 10.39 -2.74
CA GLY A 186 -3.26 10.72 -2.89
C GLY A 186 -3.76 10.36 -4.28
N THR A 187 -5.07 10.19 -4.41
CA THR A 187 -5.70 9.96 -5.71
C THR A 187 -5.69 11.25 -6.52
N LYS A 188 -4.78 11.35 -7.50
CA LYS A 188 -5.02 12.26 -8.62
C LYS A 188 -6.17 11.65 -9.40
N ARG A 189 -7.34 12.29 -9.37
CA ARG A 189 -8.41 11.99 -10.32
C ARG A 189 -7.88 12.36 -11.71
N LEU A 190 -7.18 11.45 -12.38
CA LEU A 190 -7.13 11.52 -13.83
C LEU A 190 -8.55 11.16 -14.28
N VAL A 191 -9.30 12.17 -14.66
CA VAL A 191 -10.59 12.03 -15.32
C VAL A 191 -10.30 11.44 -16.69
N GLU A 192 -10.14 10.12 -16.75
CA GLU A 192 -10.45 9.33 -17.92
C GLU A 192 -11.28 8.16 -17.39
N ALA A 193 -12.59 8.40 -17.37
CA ALA A 193 -13.55 7.39 -16.97
C ALA A 193 -13.71 6.36 -18.10
N PRO A 194 -13.62 5.05 -17.80
CA PRO A 194 -14.54 4.09 -18.35
C PRO A 194 -15.67 3.95 -17.33
N SER A 195 -16.83 4.49 -17.70
CA SER A 195 -18.11 4.25 -17.02
C SER A 195 -18.31 2.74 -16.82
N CYS A 196 -18.10 2.26 -15.60
CA CYS A 196 -18.61 0.96 -15.18
C CYS A 196 -20.08 1.13 -14.79
N ASN A 197 -20.94 1.11 -15.82
CA ASN A 197 -22.36 0.81 -15.69
C ASN A 197 -22.55 -0.61 -15.12
N ARG A 198 -22.49 -0.78 -13.80
CA ARG A 198 -23.10 -1.95 -13.15
C ARG A 198 -24.56 -1.62 -12.87
N LYS A 199 -25.41 -2.06 -13.80
CA LYS A 199 -26.86 -2.08 -13.70
C LYS A 199 -27.26 -2.73 -12.37
N ILE A 200 -27.66 -1.90 -11.41
CA ILE A 200 -28.39 -2.33 -10.22
C ILE A 200 -29.71 -2.89 -10.73
N TRP A 201 -29.91 -4.20 -10.66
CA TRP A 201 -31.23 -4.80 -10.88
C TRP A 201 -32.12 -4.42 -9.69
N LYS A 202 -32.75 -3.24 -9.75
CA LYS A 202 -34.00 -3.02 -9.04
C LYS A 202 -35.08 -3.76 -9.83
N LYS A 203 -35.54 -4.90 -9.31
CA LYS A 203 -36.85 -5.43 -9.70
C LYS A 203 -37.89 -4.46 -9.14
N GLU A 204 -38.32 -3.52 -9.97
CA GLU A 204 -39.54 -2.76 -9.73
C GLU A 204 -40.73 -3.70 -9.92
N LEU A 205 -41.50 -3.92 -8.86
CA LEU A 205 -42.82 -4.52 -8.93
C LEU A 205 -43.82 -3.45 -9.38
N PRO A 206 -44.86 -3.79 -10.18
CA PRO A 206 -45.72 -2.79 -10.80
C PRO A 206 -46.54 -2.03 -9.76
N VAL A 207 -46.48 -0.69 -9.85
CA VAL A 207 -47.36 0.25 -9.17
C VAL A 207 -48.80 0.01 -9.62
N ARG A 208 -49.66 -0.42 -8.70
CA ARG A 208 -51.12 -0.30 -8.85
C ARG A 208 -51.57 0.86 -7.98
N GLN A 209 -52.02 1.93 -8.61
CA GLN A 209 -52.58 3.11 -7.94
C GLN A 209 -53.87 2.71 -7.21
N SER A 210 -53.99 3.03 -5.92
CA SER A 210 -55.26 3.10 -5.21
C SER A 210 -55.11 3.95 -3.94
N ALA A 211 -55.84 5.07 -3.94
CA ALA A 211 -56.40 5.84 -2.82
C ALA A 211 -55.58 6.08 -1.52
N THR A 212 -55.40 7.37 -1.25
CA THR A 212 -55.23 8.08 0.03
C THR A 212 -55.60 7.32 1.30
N SER A 213 -54.67 7.26 2.25
CA SER A 213 -54.93 7.35 3.70
C SER A 213 -53.66 7.76 4.42
N SER A 214 -53.62 9.00 4.93
CA SER A 214 -52.57 9.48 5.83
C SER A 214 -52.75 8.85 7.21
N VAL A 215 -51.75 8.10 7.68
CA VAL A 215 -51.70 7.56 9.04
C VAL A 215 -50.80 8.45 9.89
N THR A 216 -51.41 9.12 10.86
CA THR A 216 -50.77 9.95 11.89
C THR A 216 -50.25 9.04 13.01
N PHE A 217 -48.98 9.15 13.38
CA PHE A 217 -48.44 8.45 14.56
C PHE A 217 -48.63 9.33 15.80
N ASN A 218 -49.49 8.89 16.72
CA ASN A 218 -49.59 9.48 18.05
C ASN A 218 -48.50 8.89 18.95
N LEU A 219 -47.56 9.74 19.41
CA LEU A 219 -46.61 9.39 20.46
C LEU A 219 -47.37 9.35 21.81
N ALA A 220 -47.70 8.15 22.28
CA ALA A 220 -48.11 7.96 23.66
C ALA A 220 -46.88 7.92 24.57
N LYS A 221 -46.70 9.00 25.34
CA LYS A 221 -45.76 9.13 26.45
C LYS A 221 -46.25 8.27 27.61
N SER A 222 -45.63 7.11 27.83
CA SER A 222 -45.90 6.30 29.02
C SER A 222 -45.13 6.88 30.21
N ALA A 223 -45.88 7.43 31.17
CA ALA A 223 -45.42 7.72 32.51
C ALA A 223 -46.18 6.77 33.45
N HIS A 224 -45.46 5.86 34.10
CA HIS A 224 -45.96 5.16 35.28
C HIS A 224 -45.24 5.75 36.51
N GLY A 225 -46.00 6.49 37.32
CA GLY A 225 -45.72 6.68 38.76
C GLY A 225 -46.03 5.37 39.50
N LEU A 226 -45.17 4.94 40.44
CA LEU A 226 -45.17 5.28 41.87
C LEU A 226 -46.45 4.81 42.59
N ASP A 227 -46.28 3.79 43.44
CA ASP A 227 -46.50 3.85 44.90
C ASP A 227 -45.98 2.54 45.53
N CYS A 228 -44.96 2.60 46.39
CA CYS A 228 -45.00 2.71 47.86
C CYS A 228 -45.21 1.36 48.55
N GLU A 229 -44.16 0.84 49.20
CA GLU A 229 -44.29 0.19 50.51
C GLU A 229 -42.95 0.31 51.27
N GLU A 230 -43.01 1.14 52.30
CA GLU A 230 -41.99 1.39 53.31
C GLU A 230 -42.12 0.31 54.40
N SER A 231 -41.00 -0.35 54.72
CA SER A 231 -40.89 -1.16 55.93
C SER A 231 -40.09 -0.39 56.97
N THR A 232 -40.69 -0.28 58.15
CA THR A 232 -40.17 0.00 59.51
C THR A 232 -40.54 1.35 60.10
#